data_AF-A0A562QDN3-F1
#
_entry.id   AF-A0A562QDN3-F1
#
_cell.length_a   1.000
_cell.length_b   1.000
_cell.length_c   1.000
_cell.angle_alpha   90.00
_cell.angle_beta   90.00
_cell.angle_gamma   90.00
#
_symmetry.space_group_name_H-M   'P 1'
#
loop_
_entity.id
_entity.type
_entity.pdbx_description
1 polymer ?
#
loop_
_entity_poly.entity_id
_entity_poly.type
_entity_poly.pdbx_seq_one_letter_code
_entity_poly.pdbx_strand_id
1 'polypeptide(L)'
;MNASPKRQQGATLLIALIMLLLITLIATSSMRITTQQTHVSGNLAERTRAFNAAESALREGERRLLNLSDTLFSSSSSGYSSCPVSVAAIGSNVCILTEAYDLSTTELALTWAGTALDASGTASQSVAYSGYDGTSSFSVAPRWVITPVATTSKNTTDVTQITEGKGVYYYRITAAAKDSGKRIPVILQSIVKVEK
;
A
#
# COMPACT_ATOMS: atom_id res chain seq x y z
N MET A 1 -26.98 79.93 31.67
CA MET A 1 -28.04 78.91 31.48
C MET A 1 -27.72 78.12 30.22
N ASN A 2 -27.37 76.85 30.45
CA ASN A 2 -27.25 75.65 29.60
C ASN A 2 -27.16 75.77 28.07
N ALA A 3 -26.01 75.33 27.51
CA ALA A 3 -25.85 74.97 26.12
C ALA A 3 -26.52 73.62 25.83
N SER A 4 -27.43 73.59 24.85
CA SER A 4 -28.15 72.40 24.41
C SER A 4 -27.26 71.46 23.57
N PRO A 5 -27.20 70.15 23.87
CA PRO A 5 -26.37 69.21 23.10
C PRO A 5 -27.01 68.96 21.72
N LYS A 6 -26.21 69.11 20.66
CA LYS A 6 -26.61 68.74 19.29
C LYS A 6 -26.91 67.24 19.25
N ARG A 7 -28.17 66.91 19.00
CA ARG A 7 -28.71 65.55 18.91
C ARG A 7 -28.25 64.92 17.60
N GLN A 8 -27.06 64.29 17.58
CA GLN A 8 -26.62 63.44 16.49
C GLN A 8 -27.43 62.14 16.50
N GLN A 9 -28.50 62.07 15.72
CA GLN A 9 -29.29 60.86 15.51
C GLN A 9 -29.37 60.61 14.01
N GLY A 10 -28.65 59.59 13.54
CA GLY A 10 -28.71 59.15 12.15
C GLY A 10 -27.57 58.22 11.73
N ALA A 11 -26.37 58.38 12.31
CA ALA A 11 -25.20 57.61 11.90
C ALA A 11 -25.07 56.24 12.60
N THR A 12 -25.68 56.04 13.76
CA THR A 12 -25.49 54.82 14.57
C THR A 12 -26.02 53.56 13.88
N LEU A 13 -27.17 53.65 13.19
CA LEU A 13 -27.75 52.51 12.45
C LEU A 13 -26.85 52.10 11.27
N LEU A 14 -26.34 53.09 10.53
CA LEU A 14 -25.43 52.86 9.41
C LEU A 14 -24.13 52.18 9.87
N ILE A 15 -23.54 52.69 10.95
CA ILE A 15 -22.30 52.13 11.53
C ILE A 15 -22.55 50.71 12.04
N ALA A 16 -23.67 50.45 12.70
CA ALA A 16 -24.04 49.11 13.16
C ALA A 16 -24.21 48.13 12.00
N LEU A 17 -24.80 48.55 10.88
CA LEU A 17 -24.98 47.71 9.70
C LEU A 17 -23.64 47.40 9.00
N ILE A 18 -22.74 48.39 8.91
CA ILE A 18 -21.38 48.20 8.37
C ILE A 18 -20.59 47.25 9.28
N MET A 19 -20.62 47.46 10.60
CA MET A 19 -19.94 46.58 11.55
C MET A 19 -20.47 45.15 11.51
N LEU A 20 -21.80 44.97 11.43
CA LEU A 20 -22.43 43.66 11.29
C LEU A 20 -21.94 42.96 10.01
N LEU A 21 -21.96 43.68 8.87
CA LEU A 21 -21.50 43.16 7.57
C LEU A 21 -20.04 42.71 7.63
N LEU A 22 -19.16 43.53 8.21
CA LEU A 22 -17.74 43.23 8.37
C LEU A 22 -17.52 41.98 9.23
N ILE A 23 -18.23 41.86 10.37
CA ILE A 23 -18.15 40.68 11.24
C ILE A 23 -18.60 39.42 10.49
N THR A 24 -19.68 39.46 9.71
CA THR A 24 -20.12 38.32 8.88
C THR A 24 -19.11 37.92 7.80
N LEU A 25 -18.47 38.87 7.13
CA LEU A 25 -17.45 38.60 6.12
C LEU A 25 -16.22 37.92 6.73
N ILE A 26 -15.78 38.39 7.90
CA ILE A 26 -14.65 37.79 8.62
C ILE A 26 -15.01 36.37 9.08
N ALA A 27 -16.17 36.18 9.71
CA ALA A 27 -16.63 34.88 10.19
C ALA A 27 -16.79 33.83 9.06
N THR A 28 -17.37 34.24 7.93
CA THR A 28 -17.57 33.34 6.77
C THR A 28 -16.26 33.00 6.07
N SER A 29 -15.30 33.92 6.02
CA SER A 29 -13.95 33.67 5.49
C SER A 29 -13.20 32.62 6.32
N SER A 30 -13.28 32.72 7.66
CA SER A 30 -12.67 31.74 8.57
C SER A 30 -13.24 30.33 8.40
N MET A 31 -14.55 30.18 8.18
CA MET A 31 -15.18 28.87 7.98
C MET A 31 -14.75 28.17 6.67
N ARG A 32 -14.47 28.92 5.61
CA ARG A 32 -14.06 28.36 4.30
C ARG A 32 -12.64 27.78 4.29
N ILE A 33 -11.78 28.20 5.22
CA ILE A 33 -10.40 27.73 5.31
C ILE A 33 -10.33 26.35 5.98
N THR A 34 -11.18 26.09 6.97
CA THR A 34 -11.17 24.85 7.76
C THR A 34 -11.70 23.63 7.00
N THR A 35 -12.64 23.82 6.07
CA THR A 35 -13.21 22.70 5.26
C THR A 35 -12.26 22.21 4.16
N GLN A 36 -11.38 23.06 3.63
CA GLN A 36 -10.41 22.63 2.61
C GLN A 36 -9.23 21.86 3.21
N GLN A 37 -8.80 22.20 4.42
CA GLN A 37 -7.70 21.51 5.11
C GLN A 37 -8.08 20.09 5.54
N THR A 38 -9.32 19.86 5.96
CA THR A 38 -9.80 18.55 6.43
C THR A 38 -9.76 17.47 5.32
N HIS A 39 -10.05 17.82 4.07
CA HIS A 39 -9.96 16.88 2.94
C HIS A 39 -8.51 16.49 2.59
N VAL A 40 -7.56 17.43 2.69
CA VAL A 40 -6.14 17.15 2.47
C VAL A 40 -5.57 16.29 3.59
N SER A 41 -5.96 16.55 4.84
CA SER A 41 -5.59 15.74 6.01
C SER A 41 -6.18 14.33 5.96
N GLY A 42 -7.42 14.18 5.51
CA GLY A 42 -8.06 12.87 5.31
C GLY A 42 -7.35 12.03 4.25
N ASN A 43 -7.07 12.61 3.08
CA ASN A 43 -6.34 11.93 2.01
C ASN A 43 -4.93 11.50 2.42
N LEU A 44 -4.21 12.37 3.15
CA LEU A 44 -2.89 12.03 3.66
C LEU A 44 -2.95 10.86 4.65
N ALA A 45 -3.91 10.87 5.58
CA ALA A 45 -4.07 9.81 6.56
C ALA A 45 -4.41 8.45 5.92
N GLU A 46 -5.32 8.43 4.95
CA GLU A 46 -5.66 7.21 4.18
C GLU A 46 -4.43 6.68 3.43
N ARG A 47 -3.67 7.56 2.78
CA ARG A 47 -2.44 7.17 2.06
C ARG A 47 -1.38 6.62 3.00
N THR A 48 -1.18 7.23 4.17
CA THR A 48 -0.24 6.73 5.18
C THR A 48 -0.69 5.37 5.71
N ARG A 49 -1.98 5.13 5.93
CA ARG A 49 -2.50 3.81 6.32
C ARG A 49 -2.23 2.75 5.26
N ALA A 50 -2.54 3.04 4.00
CA ALA A 50 -2.26 2.12 2.89
C ALA A 50 -0.75 1.86 2.74
N PHE A 51 0.09 2.88 2.93
CA PHE A 51 1.55 2.72 2.91
C PHE A 51 2.04 1.79 4.02
N ASN A 52 1.62 2.02 5.27
CA ASN A 52 2.01 1.18 6.41
C ASN A 52 1.51 -0.27 6.24
N ALA A 53 0.34 -0.46 5.64
CA ALA A 53 -0.19 -1.78 5.32
C ALA A 53 0.63 -2.49 4.22
N ALA A 54 0.99 -1.77 3.16
CA ALA A 54 1.85 -2.30 2.11
C ALA A 54 3.25 -2.65 2.64
N GLU A 55 3.82 -1.81 3.51
CA GLU A 55 5.11 -2.08 4.16
C GLU A 55 5.02 -3.31 5.06
N SER A 56 3.94 -3.46 5.83
CA SER A 56 3.73 -4.64 6.68
C SER A 56 3.67 -5.94 5.85
N ALA A 57 2.98 -5.91 4.70
CA ALA A 57 2.94 -7.02 3.76
C ALA A 57 4.29 -7.30 3.10
N LEU A 58 5.04 -6.25 2.75
CA LEU A 58 6.38 -6.37 2.18
C LEU A 58 7.34 -7.06 3.17
N ARG A 59 7.38 -6.58 4.41
CA ARG A 59 8.20 -7.15 5.49
C ARG A 59 7.84 -8.60 5.79
N GLU A 60 6.56 -8.92 5.73
CA GLU A 60 6.08 -10.29 5.90
C GLU A 60 6.56 -11.20 4.77
N GLY A 61 6.51 -10.74 3.52
CA GLY A 61 7.04 -11.46 2.37
C GLY A 61 8.56 -11.69 2.46
N GLU A 62 9.32 -10.65 2.82
CA GLU A 62 10.78 -10.73 3.06
C GLU A 62 11.11 -11.78 4.12
N ARG A 63 10.43 -11.69 5.26
CA ARG A 63 10.64 -12.61 6.38
C ARG A 63 10.31 -14.05 6.00
N ARG A 64 9.19 -14.29 5.30
CA ARG A 64 8.83 -15.66 4.90
C ARG A 64 9.81 -16.22 3.88
N LEU A 65 10.22 -15.42 2.90
CA LEU A 65 11.22 -15.80 1.90
C LEU A 65 12.54 -16.24 2.57
N LEU A 66 13.03 -15.47 3.54
CA LEU A 66 14.28 -15.77 4.24
C LEU A 66 14.20 -17.02 5.14
N ASN A 67 13.00 -17.42 5.57
CA ASN A 67 12.78 -18.61 6.39
C ASN A 67 12.55 -19.89 5.56
N LEU A 68 12.51 -19.81 4.23
CA LEU A 68 12.34 -21.00 3.38
C LEU A 68 13.59 -21.86 3.36
N SER A 69 13.41 -23.19 3.34
CA SER A 69 14.49 -24.16 3.12
C SER A 69 14.90 -24.22 1.64
N ASP A 70 16.15 -24.58 1.38
CA ASP A 70 16.81 -24.55 0.06
C ASP A 70 16.05 -25.36 -1.01
N THR A 71 15.46 -26.47 -0.60
CA THR A 71 14.71 -27.39 -1.46
C THR A 71 13.37 -26.83 -1.99
N LEU A 72 12.89 -25.71 -1.44
CA LEU A 72 11.56 -25.17 -1.74
C LEU A 72 11.58 -24.05 -2.80
N PHE A 73 12.76 -23.55 -3.18
CA PHE A 73 12.90 -22.46 -4.15
C PHE A 73 12.61 -22.88 -5.60
N SER A 74 12.64 -24.19 -5.88
CA SER A 74 12.22 -24.76 -7.18
C SER A 74 10.70 -24.79 -7.36
N SER A 75 9.93 -24.58 -6.28
CA SER A 75 8.47 -24.67 -6.28
C SER A 75 7.83 -23.33 -6.58
N SER A 76 7.66 -23.03 -7.88
CA SER A 76 7.06 -21.79 -8.38
C SER A 76 5.75 -22.05 -9.12
N SER A 77 4.81 -21.12 -9.01
CA SER A 77 3.50 -21.18 -9.69
C SER A 77 3.47 -20.31 -10.94
N SER A 78 2.79 -20.76 -11.99
CA SER A 78 2.48 -19.92 -13.14
C SER A 78 1.20 -19.13 -12.90
N GLY A 79 1.20 -17.87 -13.32
CA GLY A 79 0.01 -17.02 -13.30
C GLY A 79 -0.28 -16.37 -11.94
N TYR A 80 -0.94 -15.22 -12.02
CA TYR A 80 -1.36 -14.44 -10.85
C TYR A 80 -2.67 -14.95 -10.24
N SER A 81 -3.33 -15.94 -10.86
CA SER A 81 -4.72 -16.31 -10.54
C SER A 81 -4.86 -17.30 -9.40
N SER A 82 -3.76 -17.93 -8.96
CA SER A 82 -3.58 -18.68 -7.71
C SER A 82 -2.16 -19.22 -7.63
N CYS A 83 -1.63 -19.39 -6.42
CA CYS A 83 -0.28 -19.92 -6.22
C CYS A 83 -0.28 -21.36 -5.65
N PRO A 84 -1.02 -22.30 -6.24
CA PRO A 84 -1.24 -23.60 -5.62
C PRO A 84 0.04 -24.44 -5.55
N VAL A 85 0.94 -24.32 -6.53
CA VAL A 85 2.18 -25.12 -6.58
C VAL A 85 3.14 -24.71 -5.47
N SER A 86 3.36 -23.40 -5.29
CA SER A 86 4.27 -22.89 -4.27
C SER A 86 3.70 -23.10 -2.87
N VAL A 87 2.40 -22.85 -2.67
CA VAL A 87 1.73 -23.09 -1.37
C VAL A 87 1.73 -24.57 -1.00
N ALA A 88 1.43 -25.48 -1.94
CA ALA A 88 1.39 -26.92 -1.67
C ALA A 88 2.78 -27.47 -1.32
N ALA A 89 3.83 -27.00 -1.99
CA ALA A 89 5.20 -27.45 -1.72
C ALA A 89 5.76 -26.91 -0.41
N ILE A 90 5.47 -25.65 -0.07
CA ILE A 90 6.03 -24.96 1.10
C ILE A 90 5.23 -25.27 2.38
N GLY A 91 3.94 -25.59 2.25
CA GLY A 91 3.06 -25.85 3.40
C GLY A 91 2.72 -24.59 4.23
N SER A 92 3.01 -23.40 3.72
CA SER A 92 2.63 -22.12 4.33
C SER A 92 2.11 -21.14 3.27
N ASN A 93 1.47 -20.04 3.70
CA ASN A 93 1.02 -19.00 2.77
C ASN A 93 2.23 -18.24 2.22
N VAL A 94 2.89 -18.80 1.22
CA VAL A 94 3.98 -18.18 0.47
C VAL A 94 3.68 -18.42 -1.01
N CYS A 95 3.63 -17.32 -1.77
CA CYS A 95 3.44 -17.39 -3.22
C CYS A 95 4.73 -16.96 -3.92
N ILE A 96 5.39 -17.94 -4.54
CA ILE A 96 6.49 -17.72 -5.48
C ILE A 96 5.95 -18.00 -6.88
N LEU A 97 6.13 -17.04 -7.79
CA LEU A 97 5.78 -17.15 -9.20
C LEU A 97 6.99 -17.50 -10.06
N THR A 98 6.77 -17.94 -11.30
CA THR A 98 7.86 -18.16 -12.26
C THR A 98 8.40 -16.83 -12.83
N GLU A 99 9.61 -16.86 -13.40
CA GLU A 99 10.25 -15.68 -14.03
C GLU A 99 9.38 -15.01 -15.11
N ALA A 100 8.54 -15.80 -15.81
CA ALA A 100 7.62 -15.28 -16.83
C ALA A 100 6.55 -14.32 -16.27
N TYR A 101 6.34 -14.33 -14.96
CA TYR A 101 5.39 -13.49 -14.24
C TYR A 101 6.10 -12.48 -13.32
N ASP A 102 7.37 -12.16 -13.58
CA ASP A 102 8.08 -11.11 -12.84
C ASP A 102 7.40 -9.75 -13.02
N LEU A 103 7.12 -9.08 -11.90
CA LEU A 103 6.46 -7.78 -11.84
C LEU A 103 7.49 -6.65 -12.02
N SER A 104 8.28 -6.75 -13.08
CA SER A 104 9.46 -5.90 -13.28
C SER A 104 9.15 -4.46 -13.65
N THR A 105 7.98 -4.24 -14.26
CA THR A 105 7.50 -2.92 -14.70
C THR A 105 6.31 -2.45 -13.87
N THR A 106 6.11 -1.12 -13.86
CA THR A 106 4.97 -0.50 -13.20
C THR A 106 3.63 -1.01 -13.74
N GLU A 107 3.53 -1.26 -15.04
CA GLU A 107 2.31 -1.76 -15.68
C GLU A 107 1.94 -3.17 -15.19
N LEU A 108 2.92 -4.07 -15.11
CA LEU A 108 2.72 -5.43 -14.60
C LEU A 108 2.32 -5.39 -13.13
N ALA A 109 3.02 -4.57 -12.32
CA ALA A 109 2.73 -4.42 -10.90
C ALA A 109 1.32 -3.85 -10.65
N LEU A 110 0.88 -2.85 -11.42
CA LEU A 110 -0.47 -2.29 -11.34
C LEU A 110 -1.54 -3.30 -11.73
N THR A 111 -1.31 -4.05 -12.82
CA THR A 111 -2.24 -5.08 -13.32
C THR A 111 -2.42 -6.19 -12.29
N TRP A 112 -1.32 -6.69 -11.73
CA TRP A 112 -1.35 -7.65 -10.64
C TRP A 112 -2.06 -7.08 -9.41
N ALA A 113 -1.72 -5.87 -8.96
CA ALA A 113 -2.33 -5.28 -7.76
C ALA A 113 -3.85 -5.11 -7.90
N GLY A 114 -4.34 -4.73 -9.08
CA GLY A 114 -5.77 -4.61 -9.35
C GLY A 114 -6.52 -5.92 -9.14
N THR A 115 -5.96 -7.03 -9.57
CA THR A 115 -6.56 -8.36 -9.35
C THR A 115 -6.34 -8.85 -7.92
N ALA A 116 -5.10 -8.84 -7.44
CA ALA A 116 -4.71 -9.33 -6.13
C ALA A 116 -5.51 -8.71 -4.97
N LEU A 117 -5.76 -7.40 -5.03
CA LEU A 117 -6.50 -6.68 -3.99
C LEU A 117 -8.02 -6.91 -4.00
N ASP A 118 -8.54 -7.54 -5.05
CA ASP A 118 -9.94 -8.00 -5.14
C ASP A 118 -10.07 -9.49 -4.80
N ALA A 119 -8.95 -10.22 -4.70
CA ALA A 119 -8.95 -11.62 -4.31
C ALA A 119 -9.50 -11.81 -2.89
N SER A 120 -10.19 -12.94 -2.69
CA SER A 120 -10.60 -13.44 -1.38
C SER A 120 -9.71 -14.63 -0.96
N GLY A 121 -9.76 -15.00 0.32
CA GLY A 121 -8.96 -16.11 0.86
C GLY A 121 -7.47 -15.76 1.07
N THR A 122 -6.70 -16.74 1.56
CA THR A 122 -5.32 -16.53 2.03
C THR A 122 -4.28 -16.50 0.90
N ALA A 123 -4.45 -17.27 -0.17
CA ALA A 123 -3.44 -17.41 -1.24
C ALA A 123 -4.02 -17.48 -2.67
N SER A 124 -5.26 -17.01 -2.88
CA SER A 124 -5.98 -17.24 -4.15
C SER A 124 -5.38 -16.52 -5.35
N GLN A 125 -4.67 -15.40 -5.22
CA GLN A 125 -3.97 -14.72 -6.35
C GLN A 125 -2.60 -14.15 -5.94
N SER A 126 -2.39 -14.12 -4.64
CA SER A 126 -1.27 -13.59 -3.89
C SER A 126 -1.54 -13.91 -2.43
N VAL A 127 -0.55 -13.72 -1.57
CA VAL A 127 -0.71 -13.98 -0.15
C VAL A 127 -1.35 -12.79 0.55
N ALA A 128 -2.44 -13.01 1.30
CA ALA A 128 -2.96 -12.05 2.26
C ALA A 128 -2.00 -11.93 3.44
N TYR A 129 -1.78 -10.70 3.90
CA TYR A 129 -1.12 -10.48 5.18
C TYR A 129 -1.86 -11.20 6.31
N SER A 130 -1.10 -11.86 7.18
CA SER A 130 -1.62 -12.62 8.34
C SER A 130 -0.88 -12.32 9.65
N GLY A 131 0.01 -11.32 9.66
CA GLY A 131 0.81 -10.98 10.84
C GLY A 131 1.78 -12.08 11.28
N TYR A 132 2.60 -11.77 12.29
CA TYR A 132 3.48 -12.76 12.92
C TYR A 132 2.70 -13.70 13.85
N ASP A 133 1.64 -13.19 14.44
CA ASP A 133 0.73 -13.88 15.36
C ASP A 133 -0.28 -14.79 14.65
N GLY A 134 -0.40 -14.69 13.32
CA GLY A 134 -1.41 -15.43 12.54
C GLY A 134 -2.84 -14.89 12.70
N THR A 135 -3.03 -13.87 13.53
CA THR A 135 -4.35 -13.35 13.95
C THR A 135 -4.54 -11.89 13.61
N SER A 136 -3.46 -11.12 13.42
CA SER A 136 -3.54 -9.71 13.04
C SER A 136 -4.04 -9.55 11.61
N SER A 137 -5.13 -8.78 11.45
CA SER A 137 -5.78 -8.56 10.16
C SER A 137 -6.02 -7.07 9.89
N PHE A 138 -5.94 -6.69 8.62
CA PHE A 138 -6.39 -5.39 8.15
C PHE A 138 -7.85 -5.47 7.66
N SER A 139 -8.61 -4.37 7.78
CA SER A 139 -9.97 -4.29 7.22
C SER A 139 -10.01 -4.57 5.71
N VAL A 140 -8.96 -4.18 4.99
CA VAL A 140 -8.67 -4.64 3.64
C VAL A 140 -7.27 -5.25 3.69
N ALA A 141 -7.20 -6.56 3.56
CA ALA A 141 -5.93 -7.28 3.69
C ALA A 141 -4.95 -6.84 2.58
N PRO A 142 -3.77 -6.29 2.92
CA PRO A 142 -2.72 -6.07 1.93
C PRO A 142 -2.22 -7.42 1.43
N ARG A 143 -1.78 -7.41 0.18
CA ARG A 143 -1.45 -8.59 -0.61
C ARG A 143 0.00 -8.53 -1.05
N TRP A 144 0.67 -9.67 -1.11
CA TRP A 144 2.06 -9.73 -1.56
C TRP A 144 2.38 -11.02 -2.33
N VAL A 145 3.39 -10.92 -3.19
CA VAL A 145 3.88 -12.03 -4.02
C VAL A 145 5.39 -11.93 -4.19
N ILE A 146 6.03 -13.07 -4.44
CA ILE A 146 7.46 -13.18 -4.73
C ILE A 146 7.63 -13.60 -6.19
N THR A 147 8.52 -12.91 -6.91
CA THR A 147 8.93 -13.26 -8.26
C THR A 147 10.46 -13.36 -8.32
N PRO A 148 11.03 -14.38 -9.00
CA PRO A 148 12.46 -14.41 -9.26
C PRO A 148 12.82 -13.30 -10.26
N VAL A 149 13.91 -12.60 -9.99
CA VAL A 149 14.50 -11.63 -10.91
C VAL A 149 15.46 -12.41 -11.80
N ALA A 150 15.21 -12.38 -13.12
CA ALA A 150 16.06 -13.06 -14.08
C ALA A 150 17.53 -12.59 -13.94
N THR A 151 18.41 -13.48 -13.48
CA THR A 151 19.84 -13.24 -13.50
C THR A 151 20.46 -13.90 -14.73
N THR A 152 21.19 -13.12 -15.52
CA THR A 152 22.00 -13.64 -16.64
C THR A 152 23.13 -14.59 -16.19
N SER A 153 23.41 -14.65 -14.89
CA SER A 153 24.39 -15.53 -14.28
C SER A 153 23.75 -16.84 -13.81
N LYS A 154 23.40 -17.73 -14.76
CA LYS A 154 23.47 -19.18 -14.51
C LYS A 154 24.94 -19.60 -14.59
N ASN A 155 25.79 -19.00 -13.75
CA ASN A 155 27.24 -19.28 -13.77
C ASN A 155 27.58 -20.63 -13.10
N THR A 156 26.58 -21.47 -12.91
CA THR A 156 26.69 -22.86 -12.48
C THR A 156 26.63 -23.74 -13.73
N THR A 157 27.77 -24.29 -14.12
CA THR A 157 27.87 -25.34 -15.15
C THR A 157 27.32 -26.68 -14.65
N ASP A 158 26.96 -26.76 -13.38
CA ASP A 158 26.45 -27.96 -12.73
C ASP A 158 24.91 -27.92 -12.63
N VAL A 159 24.25 -28.68 -13.51
CA VAL A 159 22.78 -28.79 -13.60
C VAL A 159 22.17 -29.26 -12.27
N THR A 160 22.94 -29.99 -11.46
CA THR A 160 22.49 -30.45 -10.13
C THR A 160 22.29 -29.29 -9.17
N GLN A 161 23.14 -28.26 -9.19
CA GLN A 161 23.00 -27.08 -8.32
C GLN A 161 21.82 -26.17 -8.71
N ILE A 162 21.51 -26.10 -10.00
CA ILE A 162 20.30 -25.41 -10.50
C ILE A 162 19.03 -26.14 -10.01
N THR A 163 19.10 -27.47 -9.92
CA THR A 163 17.99 -28.33 -9.48
C THR A 163 17.86 -28.40 -7.96
N GLU A 164 18.96 -28.21 -7.21
CA GLU A 164 18.99 -28.13 -5.75
C GLU A 164 18.76 -26.72 -5.19
N GLY A 165 18.70 -25.68 -6.04
CA GLY A 165 18.50 -24.29 -5.61
C GLY A 165 19.73 -23.66 -4.95
N LYS A 166 20.94 -24.13 -5.31
CA LYS A 166 22.21 -23.61 -4.79
C LYS A 166 22.76 -22.49 -5.68
N GLY A 167 23.13 -21.37 -5.07
CA GLY A 167 23.62 -20.18 -5.76
C GLY A 167 23.06 -18.88 -5.19
N VAL A 168 23.39 -17.77 -5.84
CA VAL A 168 22.87 -16.44 -5.51
C VAL A 168 21.64 -16.17 -6.37
N TYR A 169 20.48 -16.07 -5.71
CA TYR A 169 19.22 -15.74 -6.34
C TYR A 169 18.74 -14.36 -5.89
N TYR A 170 18.14 -13.61 -6.81
CA TYR A 170 17.47 -12.36 -6.50
C TYR A 170 15.97 -12.57 -6.63
N TYR A 171 15.24 -12.24 -5.57
CA TYR A 171 13.79 -12.29 -5.55
C TYR A 171 13.24 -10.89 -5.37
N ARG A 172 12.27 -10.53 -6.21
CA ARG A 172 11.47 -9.33 -6.04
C ARG A 172 10.24 -9.69 -5.23
N ILE A 173 10.04 -8.99 -4.13
CA ILE A 173 8.79 -9.06 -3.38
C ILE A 173 7.99 -7.83 -3.78
N THR A 174 6.77 -8.04 -4.27
CA THR A 174 5.83 -6.97 -4.57
C THR A 174 4.68 -7.04 -3.59
N ALA A 175 4.42 -5.95 -2.89
CA ALA A 175 3.31 -5.80 -1.96
C ALA A 175 2.38 -4.69 -2.43
N ALA A 176 1.08 -4.92 -2.30
CA ALA A 176 0.05 -3.95 -2.62
C ALA A 176 -0.93 -3.82 -1.45
N ALA A 177 -1.37 -2.59 -1.20
CA ALA A 177 -2.42 -2.29 -0.26
C ALA A 177 -3.33 -1.20 -0.81
N LYS A 178 -4.62 -1.28 -0.45
CA LYS A 178 -5.58 -0.21 -0.68
C LYS A 178 -6.33 0.07 0.61
N ASP A 179 -6.72 1.33 0.79
CA ASP A 179 -7.75 1.66 1.77
C ASP A 179 -9.13 1.31 1.19
N SER A 180 -10.15 1.29 2.04
CA SER A 180 -11.57 1.08 1.72
C SER A 180 -12.13 2.01 0.64
N GLY A 181 -11.48 3.15 0.36
CA GLY A 181 -11.80 4.02 -0.77
C GLY A 181 -11.30 3.45 -2.11
N LYS A 182 -12.08 3.62 -3.19
CA LYS A 182 -11.74 3.23 -4.58
C LYS A 182 -10.58 4.05 -5.20
N ARG A 183 -9.48 4.26 -4.46
CA ARG A 183 -8.30 5.01 -4.89
C ARG A 183 -7.21 4.07 -5.37
N ILE A 184 -6.21 4.67 -6.01
CA ILE A 184 -5.02 4.00 -6.55
C ILE A 184 -4.31 3.24 -5.41
N PRO A 185 -4.02 1.94 -5.57
CA PRO A 185 -3.33 1.16 -4.55
C PRO A 185 -1.91 1.67 -4.33
N VAL A 186 -1.42 1.55 -3.10
CA VAL A 186 0.00 1.70 -2.79
C VAL A 186 0.68 0.39 -3.11
N ILE A 187 1.70 0.43 -3.98
CA ILE A 187 2.50 -0.72 -4.38
C ILE A 187 3.94 -0.45 -3.97
N LEU A 188 4.54 -1.40 -3.24
CA LEU A 188 5.93 -1.37 -2.82
C LEU A 188 6.66 -2.59 -3.39
N GLN A 189 7.92 -2.40 -3.74
CA GLN A 189 8.79 -3.47 -4.22
C GLN A 189 10.10 -3.47 -3.47
N SER A 190 10.59 -4.66 -3.17
CA SER A 190 11.90 -4.91 -2.57
C SER A 190 12.59 -6.03 -3.33
N ILE A 191 13.91 -5.94 -3.50
CA ILE A 191 14.72 -7.00 -4.08
C ILE A 191 15.61 -7.56 -2.98
N VAL A 192 15.45 -8.85 -2.72
CA VAL A 192 16.21 -9.58 -1.70
C VAL A 192 17.17 -10.53 -2.39
N LYS A 193 18.43 -10.44 -2.02
CA LYS A 193 19.46 -11.42 -2.36
C LYS A 193 19.36 -12.59 -1.40
N VAL A 194 19.26 -13.80 -1.94
CA VAL A 194 19.24 -15.05 -1.17
C VAL A 194 20.45 -15.86 -1.63
N GLU A 195 21.36 -16.15 -0.70
CA GLU A 195 22.53 -17.00 -0.92
C GLU A 195 22.26 -18.36 -0.28
N LYS A 196 22.40 -19.42 -1.06
CA LYS A 196 22.07 -20.80 -0.69
C LYS A 196 23.18 -21.73 -1.15
#